data_AF-A0A1Q3V6C9-F1
#
_entry.id   AF-A0A1Q3V6C9-F1
#
_cell.length_a   1.000
_cell.length_b   1.000
_cell.length_c   1.000
_cell.angle_alpha   90.00
_cell.angle_beta   90.00
_cell.angle_gamma   90.00
#
_symmetry.space_group_name_H-M   'P 1'
#
loop_
_entity.id
_entity.type
_entity.pdbx_description
1 polymer ?
#
loop_
_entity_poly.entity_id
_entity_poly.type
_entity_poly.pdbx_seq_one_letter_code
_entity_poly.pdbx_strand_id
1 'polypeptide(L)'
;MDDARIPIVVTMHAIRRYREHVAKVPARIIVERLSGPAFDICDRMGGGAVILPTGHRAVCGNGAVITILPHGRKFLGIVGKHRR
;
A
#
# COMPACT_ATOMS: atom_id res chain seq x y z
N MET A 1 15.78 9.65 -19.68
CA MET A 1 16.29 9.40 -18.34
C MET A 1 15.69 8.08 -17.93
N ASP A 2 16.53 7.06 -17.74
CA ASP A 2 16.11 5.78 -17.19
C ASP A 2 15.56 6.03 -15.79
N ASP A 3 14.24 6.18 -15.69
CA ASP A 3 13.47 6.06 -14.46
C ASP A 3 13.71 4.63 -13.96
N ALA A 4 14.81 4.44 -13.22
CA ALA A 4 15.03 3.24 -12.44
C ALA A 4 13.84 3.14 -11.49
N ARG A 5 12.82 2.35 -11.89
CA ARG A 5 11.61 2.12 -11.12
C ARG A 5 12.04 1.55 -9.78
N ILE A 6 12.07 2.39 -8.76
CA ILE A 6 12.22 1.91 -7.39
C ILE A 6 10.87 1.26 -7.06
N PRO A 7 10.82 -0.08 -6.91
CA PRO A 7 9.57 -0.75 -6.59
C PRO A 7 9.07 -0.25 -5.23
N ILE A 8 7.76 -0.09 -5.10
CA ILE A 8 7.15 0.35 -3.84
C ILE A 8 7.55 -0.59 -2.69
N VAL A 9 7.99 -0.01 -1.57
CA VAL A 9 8.44 -0.75 -0.40
C VAL A 9 7.24 -1.17 0.44
N VAL A 10 7.11 -2.47 0.72
CA VAL A 10 6.07 -2.96 1.63
C VAL A 10 6.61 -2.94 3.06
N THR A 11 6.06 -2.07 3.91
CA THR A 11 6.53 -1.93 5.29
C THR A 11 6.17 -3.15 6.15
N MET A 12 6.98 -3.41 7.17
CA MET A 12 6.67 -4.44 8.17
C MET A 12 5.32 -4.21 8.85
N HIS A 13 4.93 -2.94 9.05
CA HIS A 13 3.63 -2.58 9.60
C HIS A 13 2.48 -3.01 8.69
N ALA A 14 2.59 -2.76 7.38
CA ALA A 14 1.60 -3.23 6.40
C ALA A 14 1.49 -4.75 6.39
N ILE A 15 2.62 -5.47 6.46
CA ILE A 15 2.63 -6.95 6.53
C ILE A 15 1.87 -7.44 7.76
N ARG A 16 2.13 -6.84 8.93
CA ARG A 16 1.44 -7.20 10.18
C ARG A 16 -0.07 -6.96 10.06
N ARG A 17 -0.49 -5.80 9.56
CA ARG A 17 -1.91 -5.46 9.37
C ARG A 17 -2.61 -6.34 8.34
N TYR A 18 -1.91 -6.73 7.28
CA TYR A 18 -2.44 -7.68 6.31
C TYR A 18 -2.78 -9.02 6.98
N ARG A 19 -1.91 -9.51 7.87
CA ARG A 19 -2.15 -10.76 8.62
C ARG A 19 -3.31 -10.65 9.60
N GLU A 20 -3.49 -9.48 10.20
CA GLU A 20 -4.57 -9.22 11.16
C GLU A 20 -5.94 -9.12 10.47
N HIS A 21 -6.01 -8.47 9.30
CA HIS A 21 -7.29 -8.12 8.67
C HIS A 21 -7.65 -8.97 7.46
N VAL A 22 -6.66 -9.39 6.67
CA VAL A 22 -6.89 -10.02 5.36
C VAL A 22 -6.66 -11.52 5.41
N ALA A 23 -5.43 -11.97 5.71
CA ALA A 23 -5.10 -13.39 5.76
C ALA A 23 -3.75 -13.66 6.44
N LYS A 24 -3.68 -14.74 7.24
CA LYS A 24 -2.45 -15.23 7.87
C LYS A 24 -1.59 -16.04 6.89
N VAL A 25 -0.90 -15.34 5.98
CA VAL A 25 -0.01 -15.95 4.98
C VAL A 25 1.46 -15.52 5.16
N PRO A 26 2.43 -16.23 4.56
CA PRO A 26 3.85 -15.87 4.61
C PRO A 26 4.11 -14.46 4.06
N ALA A 27 5.14 -13.77 4.57
CA ALA A 27 5.43 -12.38 4.24
C ALA A 27 5.67 -12.17 2.74
N ARG A 28 6.36 -13.11 2.08
CA ARG A 28 6.60 -13.07 0.63
C ARG A 28 5.30 -12.94 -0.18
N ILE A 29 4.28 -13.74 0.16
CA ILE A 29 2.97 -13.69 -0.51
C ILE A 29 2.28 -12.35 -0.27
N ILE A 30 2.46 -11.76 0.92
CA ILE A 30 1.90 -10.44 1.24
C ILE A 30 2.58 -9.36 0.40
N VAL A 31 3.90 -9.40 0.29
CA VAL A 31 4.65 -8.45 -0.55
C VAL A 31 4.19 -8.58 -2.00
N GLU A 32 4.15 -9.78 -2.56
CA GLU A 32 3.67 -10.02 -3.94
C GLU A 32 2.26 -9.46 -4.17
N ARG A 33 1.37 -9.55 -3.17
CA ARG A 33 -0.02 -9.01 -3.25
C ARG A 33 -0.13 -7.51 -2.99
N LEU A 34 0.85 -6.91 -2.34
CA LEU A 34 0.91 -5.47 -2.02
C LEU A 34 1.91 -4.72 -2.92
N SER A 35 2.34 -5.36 -4.00
CA SER A 35 3.20 -4.80 -5.02
C SER A 35 2.50 -4.87 -6.38
N GLY A 36 2.93 -4.03 -7.31
CA GLY A 36 2.45 -4.02 -8.69
C GLY A 36 1.82 -2.70 -9.12
N PRO A 37 1.32 -2.64 -10.37
CA PRO A 37 1.05 -1.37 -11.05
C PRO A 37 0.06 -0.45 -10.32
N ALA A 38 -0.93 -1.00 -9.62
CA ALA A 38 -1.90 -0.21 -8.87
C ALA A 38 -1.25 0.57 -7.71
N PHE A 39 -0.28 -0.05 -7.03
CA PHE A 39 0.46 0.55 -5.93
C PHE A 39 1.45 1.60 -6.45
N ASP A 40 2.13 1.29 -7.55
CA ASP A 40 3.06 2.23 -8.20
C ASP A 40 2.33 3.46 -8.74
N ILE A 41 1.12 3.30 -9.30
CA ILE A 41 0.27 4.43 -9.71
C ILE A 41 -0.21 5.21 -8.50
N CYS A 42 -0.66 4.53 -7.45
CA CYS A 42 -1.15 5.18 -6.23
C CYS A 42 -0.06 6.06 -5.60
N ASP A 43 1.18 5.57 -5.53
CA ASP A 43 2.30 6.35 -5.03
C ASP A 43 2.64 7.54 -5.93
N ARG A 44 2.69 7.33 -7.26
CA ARG A 44 2.92 8.42 -8.24
C ARG A 44 1.87 9.52 -8.22
N MET A 45 0.63 9.20 -7.84
CA MET A 45 -0.43 10.19 -7.66
C MET A 45 -0.31 10.99 -6.35
N GLY A 46 0.77 10.79 -5.59
CA GLY A 46 1.01 11.44 -4.29
C GLY A 46 0.58 10.59 -3.09
N GLY A 47 0.26 9.31 -3.31
CA GLY A 47 -0.25 8.40 -2.28
C GLY A 47 -1.78 8.31 -2.26
N GLY A 48 -2.30 7.51 -1.33
CA GLY A 48 -3.73 7.24 -1.22
C GLY A 48 -4.01 5.84 -0.69
N ALA A 49 -5.04 5.19 -1.26
CA ALA A 49 -5.37 3.83 -0.91
C ALA A 49 -5.76 2.98 -2.13
N VAL A 50 -5.19 1.79 -2.22
CA VAL A 50 -5.56 0.76 -3.20
C VAL A 50 -6.59 -0.17 -2.57
N ILE A 51 -7.69 -0.42 -3.27
CA ILE A 51 -8.71 -1.39 -2.84
C ILE A 51 -8.23 -2.79 -3.27
N LEU A 52 -8.07 -3.68 -2.29
CA LEU A 52 -7.71 -5.07 -2.51
C LEU A 52 -8.93 -5.88 -2.99
N PRO A 53 -8.74 -7.02 -3.67
CA PRO A 53 -9.84 -7.90 -4.09
C PRO A 53 -10.76 -8.34 -2.94
N THR A 54 -10.25 -8.37 -1.71
CA THR A 54 -10.99 -8.70 -0.49
C THR A 54 -11.77 -7.52 0.08
N GLY A 55 -11.87 -6.38 -0.63
CA GLY A 55 -12.55 -5.16 -0.17
C GLY A 55 -11.79 -4.32 0.86
N HIS A 56 -10.64 -4.80 1.33
CA HIS A 56 -9.76 -4.07 2.25
C HIS A 56 -9.00 -2.96 1.52
N ARG A 57 -8.48 -1.98 2.27
CA ARG A 57 -7.73 -0.86 1.68
C ARG A 57 -6.29 -0.86 2.15
N ALA A 58 -5.36 -0.86 1.20
CA ALA A 58 -3.94 -0.72 1.44
C ALA A 58 -3.54 0.74 1.23
N VAL A 59 -3.03 1.40 2.27
CA VAL A 59 -2.63 2.80 2.24
C VAL A 59 -1.20 2.91 1.74
N CYS A 60 -0.99 3.76 0.74
CA CYS A 60 0.28 3.93 0.05
C CYS A 60 0.72 5.39 0.06
N GLY A 61 2.02 5.64 0.06
CA GLY A 61 2.61 6.96 -0.09
C GLY A 61 4.10 6.96 0.26
N ASN A 62 4.82 7.96 -0.23
CA ASN A 62 6.26 8.13 -0.03
C ASN A 62 7.09 6.89 -0.43
N GLY A 63 6.73 6.25 -1.55
CA GLY A 63 7.40 5.06 -2.06
C GLY A 63 7.12 3.80 -1.25
N ALA A 64 6.07 3.79 -0.40
CA ALA A 64 5.80 2.66 0.47
C ALA A 64 4.30 2.32 0.65
N VAL A 65 4.02 1.04 0.89
CA VAL A 65 2.75 0.58 1.48
C VAL A 65 2.88 0.63 2.99
N ILE A 66 2.13 1.54 3.61
CA ILE A 66 2.29 1.94 5.01
C ILE A 66 1.43 1.06 5.92
N THR A 67 0.18 0.78 5.53
CA THR A 67 -0.76 0.03 6.38
C THR A 67 -1.90 -0.59 5.58
N ILE A 68 -2.62 -1.53 6.20
CA ILE A 68 -3.86 -2.12 5.70
C ILE A 68 -4.98 -1.74 6.67
N LEU A 69 -6.05 -1.16 6.14
CA LEU A 69 -7.23 -0.81 6.93
C LEU A 69 -8.15 -2.03 7.09
N PRO A 70 -8.89 -2.12 8.21
CA PRO A 70 -9.97 -3.09 8.35
C PRO A 70 -11.01 -2.94 7.25
N HIS A 71 -11.72 -4.03 6.93
CA HIS A 71 -12.77 -4.01 5.92
C HIS A 71 -13.79 -2.88 6.14
N GLY A 72 -14.17 -2.19 5.07
CA GLY A 72 -15.13 -1.08 5.10
C GLY A 72 -14.62 0.25 5.67
N ARG A 73 -13.41 0.31 6.25
CA ARG A 73 -12.83 1.58 6.72
C ARG A 73 -12.29 2.40 5.56
N LYS A 74 -12.58 3.69 5.56
CA LYS A 74 -11.97 4.66 4.64
C LYS A 74 -10.72 5.26 5.29
N PHE A 75 -9.68 5.51 4.49
CA PHE A 75 -8.58 6.35 4.93
C PHE A 75 -9.07 7.80 4.97
N LEU A 76 -9.09 8.39 6.16
CA LEU A 76 -9.51 9.78 6.39
C LEU A 76 -8.31 10.74 6.51
N GLY A 77 -7.08 10.24 6.32
CA GLY A 77 -5.88 11.06 6.38
C GLY A 77 -5.71 11.94 5.14
N ILE A 78 -5.13 13.12 5.35
CA ILE A 78 -4.71 14.02 4.27
C ILE A 78 -3.59 13.32 3.52
N VAL A 79 -3.84 12.94 2.26
CA VAL A 79 -2.76 12.63 1.31
C VAL A 79 -1.98 13.92 1.16
N GLY A 80 -0.84 13.98 1.86
CA GLY A 80 0.00 15.16 1.92
C GLY A 80 0.33 15.61 0.52
N LYS A 81 -0.28 16.74 0.11
CA LYS A 81 0.20 17.56 -0.99
C LYS A 81 1.73 17.64 -0.87
N HIS A 82 2.41 17.25 -1.95
CA HIS A 82 3.84 17.50 -2.17
C HIS A 82 4.28 18.79 -1.46
N ARG A 83 4.95 18.66 -0.32
CA ARG A 83 5.85 19.72 0.14
C ARG A 83 7.16 19.46 -0.59
N ARG A 84 7.30 20.18 -1.71
CA ARG A 84 8.59 20.47 -2.33
C ARG A 84 9.53 21.08 -1.30
#